data_AF-A0A183EZX2-F1
#
_entry.id   AF-A0A183EZX2-F1
#
_cell.length_a   1.000
_cell.length_b   1.000
_cell.length_c   1.000
_cell.angle_alpha   90.00
_cell.angle_beta   90.00
_cell.angle_gamma   90.00
#
_symmetry.space_group_name_H-M   'P 1'
#
loop_
_entity.id
_entity.type
_entity.pdbx_description
1 polymer ?
#
loop_
_entity_poly.entity_id
_entity_poly.type
_entity_poly.pdbx_seq_one_letter_code
_entity_poly.pdbx_strand_id
1 'polypeptide(L)'
;LKEHEEQLLQRLRGLCDPGQHSFNEHEMVFSLKTGQDPDVTVRLRRKFGGPDANSFQWHFRYMGAAEADPQCPTIVRKSIDSLIYSSNMMEFVKTLGLRMDYEYLTKGYLFTKGNI
;
A
#
# COMPACT_ATOMS: atom_id res chain seq x y z
N LEU A 1 -0.16 17.97 -15.38
CA LEU A 1 0.26 17.38 -14.08
C LEU A 1 1.74 17.62 -13.80
N LYS A 2 2.69 17.15 -14.63
CA LYS A 2 4.13 17.41 -14.43
C LYS A 2 4.50 18.90 -14.34
N GLU A 3 3.84 19.74 -15.15
CA GLU A 3 4.10 21.18 -15.22
C GLU A 3 3.88 21.93 -13.89
N HIS A 4 3.05 21.41 -12.99
CA HIS A 4 2.75 22.04 -11.70
C HIS A 4 3.30 21.26 -10.51
N GLU A 5 4.10 20.22 -10.76
CA GLU A 5 4.60 19.33 -9.72
C GLU A 5 5.46 20.08 -8.71
N GLU A 6 6.43 20.87 -9.19
CA GLU A 6 7.31 21.64 -8.31
C GLU A 6 6.56 22.68 -7.48
N GLN A 7 5.60 23.38 -8.09
CA GLN A 7 4.77 24.36 -7.39
C GLN A 7 3.90 23.69 -6.32
N LEU A 8 3.34 22.52 -6.60
CA LEU A 8 2.57 21.76 -5.63
C LEU A 8 3.45 21.28 -4.47
N LEU A 9 4.63 20.71 -4.76
CA LEU A 9 5.57 20.26 -3.73
C LEU A 9 6.03 21.43 -2.85
N GLN A 10 6.29 22.60 -3.43
CA GLN A 10 6.63 23.80 -2.67
C GLN A 10 5.50 24.23 -1.73
N ARG A 11 4.24 24.18 -2.19
CA ARG A 11 3.08 24.51 -1.35
C ARG A 11 2.88 23.50 -0.23
N LEU A 12 3.00 22.19 -0.52
CA LEU A 12 2.88 21.15 0.49
C LEU A 12 3.95 21.29 1.58
N ARG A 13 5.20 21.61 1.23
CA ARG A 13 6.27 21.91 2.20
C ARG A 13 5.94 23.08 3.13
N GLY A 14 5.18 24.06 2.67
CA GLY A 14 4.76 25.20 3.47
C GLY A 14 3.54 24.94 4.37
N LEU A 15 2.70 23.96 4.02
CA LEU A 15 1.45 23.67 4.73
C LEU A 15 1.53 22.45 5.65
N CYS A 16 2.27 21.42 5.25
CA CYS A 16 2.44 20.18 6.00
C CYS A 16 3.44 20.35 7.16
N ASP A 17 3.52 19.34 8.00
CA ASP A 17 4.46 19.33 9.10
C ASP A 17 5.90 19.13 8.60
N PRO A 18 6.91 19.51 9.39
CA PRO A 18 8.30 19.36 8.98
C PRO A 18 8.67 17.90 8.75
N GLY A 19 8.98 17.55 7.50
CA GLY A 19 9.37 16.20 7.12
C GLY A 19 8.74 15.82 5.78
N GLN A 20 9.58 15.63 4.77
CA GLN A 20 9.18 15.04 3.49
C GLN A 20 9.95 13.73 3.35
N HIS A 21 9.24 12.62 3.16
CA HIS A 21 9.87 11.31 2.97
C HIS A 21 9.62 10.83 1.55
N SER A 22 10.68 10.62 0.78
CA SER A 22 10.54 9.90 -0.49
C SER A 22 10.32 8.41 -0.25
N PHE A 23 9.45 7.79 -1.02
CA PHE A 23 9.27 6.34 -1.01
C PHE A 23 9.44 5.77 -2.43
N ASN A 24 9.87 4.52 -2.48
CA ASN A 24 9.92 3.68 -3.67
C ASN A 24 9.57 2.27 -3.24
N GLU A 25 8.41 1.78 -3.66
CA GLU A 25 7.81 0.56 -3.15
C GLU A 25 7.37 -0.35 -4.30
N HIS A 26 7.46 -1.65 -4.05
CA HIS A 26 6.91 -2.68 -4.91
C HIS A 26 5.68 -3.26 -4.21
N GLU A 27 4.52 -3.15 -4.85
CA GLU A 27 3.26 -3.66 -4.34
C GLU A 27 2.72 -4.74 -5.27
N MET A 28 2.28 -5.84 -4.67
CA MET A 28 1.67 -6.98 -5.33
C MET A 28 0.30 -7.23 -4.72
N VAL A 29 -0.70 -7.44 -5.55
CA VAL A 29 -2.08 -7.66 -5.11
C VAL A 29 -2.49 -9.09 -5.40
N PHE A 30 -3.06 -9.73 -4.39
CA PHE A 30 -3.52 -11.10 -4.43
C PHE A 30 -4.98 -11.20 -4.02
N SER A 31 -5.69 -12.17 -4.60
CA SER A 31 -7.04 -12.52 -4.21
C SER A 31 -7.19 -14.01 -3.89
N LEU A 32 -8.06 -14.31 -2.93
CA LEU A 32 -8.58 -15.66 -2.69
C LEU A 32 -10.04 -15.70 -3.16
N LYS A 33 -10.28 -16.44 -4.24
CA LYS A 33 -11.62 -16.59 -4.85
C LYS A 33 -12.16 -17.96 -4.49
N THR A 34 -13.07 -18.02 -3.51
CA THR A 34 -13.68 -19.28 -3.05
C THR A 34 -15.01 -19.58 -3.75
N GLY A 35 -15.55 -18.62 -4.51
CA GLY A 35 -16.79 -18.74 -5.29
C GLY A 35 -18.08 -18.65 -4.46
N GLN A 36 -18.00 -18.72 -3.13
CA GLN A 36 -19.14 -18.60 -2.21
C GLN A 36 -19.06 -17.37 -1.29
N ASP A 37 -17.85 -16.95 -0.91
CA ASP A 37 -17.60 -15.80 -0.04
C ASP A 37 -17.07 -14.59 -0.82
N PRO A 38 -17.17 -13.36 -0.27
CA PRO A 38 -16.53 -12.20 -0.86
C PRO A 38 -15.03 -12.41 -1.01
N ASP A 39 -14.50 -12.09 -2.19
CA ASP A 39 -13.09 -12.22 -2.53
C ASP A 39 -12.20 -11.52 -1.48
N VAL A 40 -11.32 -12.29 -0.85
CA VAL A 40 -10.34 -11.74 0.10
C VAL A 40 -9.21 -11.13 -0.69
N THR A 41 -8.99 -9.82 -0.54
CA THR A 41 -7.86 -9.12 -1.17
C THR A 41 -6.73 -8.90 -0.16
N VAL A 42 -5.54 -9.36 -0.51
CA VAL A 42 -4.30 -9.15 0.24
C VAL A 42 -3.31 -8.36 -0.62
N ARG A 43 -2.60 -7.43 0.01
CA ARG A 43 -1.53 -6.68 -0.63
C ARG A 43 -0.21 -6.95 0.08
N LEU A 44 0.79 -7.32 -0.70
CA LEU A 44 2.16 -7.45 -0.25
C LEU A 44 2.95 -6.24 -0.73
N ARG A 45 3.56 -5.51 0.19
CA ARG A 45 4.32 -4.30 -0.13
C ARG A 45 5.69 -4.35 0.52
N ARG A 46 6.71 -3.94 -0.22
CA ARG A 46 8.09 -3.80 0.28
C ARG A 46 8.76 -2.57 -0.32
N LYS A 47 9.78 -2.06 0.36
CA LYS A 47 10.67 -1.05 -0.22
C LYS A 47 11.43 -1.64 -1.41
N PHE A 48 11.65 -0.84 -2.44
CA PHE A 48 12.24 -1.28 -3.70
C PHE A 48 13.35 -0.33 -4.16
N GLY A 49 14.51 -0.88 -4.53
CA GLY A 49 15.58 -0.14 -5.23
C GLY A 49 16.27 0.99 -4.44
N GLY A 50 16.07 1.09 -3.13
CA GLY A 50 16.76 2.04 -2.24
C GLY A 50 17.81 1.36 -1.35
N PRO A 51 18.70 2.13 -0.68
CA PRO A 51 19.72 1.59 0.22
C PRO A 51 19.13 0.87 1.46
N ASP A 52 17.89 1.23 1.81
CA ASP A 52 17.10 0.65 2.89
C ASP A 52 16.09 -0.40 2.39
N ALA A 53 16.16 -0.78 1.11
CA ALA A 53 15.30 -1.83 0.56
C ALA A 53 15.71 -3.20 1.10
N ASN A 54 14.80 -3.83 1.84
CA ASN A 54 14.96 -5.20 2.30
C ASN A 54 13.94 -6.08 1.58
N SER A 55 14.41 -6.99 0.72
CA SER A 55 13.55 -7.88 -0.05
C SER A 55 12.81 -8.94 0.78
N PHE A 56 13.21 -9.12 2.04
CA PHE A 56 12.63 -10.08 2.96
C PHE A 56 11.65 -9.46 3.95
N GLN A 57 11.59 -8.14 4.05
CA GLN A 57 10.66 -7.44 4.93
C GLN A 57 9.45 -6.94 4.14
N TRP A 58 8.28 -7.39 4.56
CA TRP A 58 7.02 -7.17 3.85
C TRP A 58 5.99 -6.58 4.78
N HIS A 59 5.21 -5.63 4.26
CA HIS A 59 3.88 -5.34 4.75
C HIS A 59 2.91 -6.34 4.12
N PHE A 60 2.26 -7.15 4.95
CA PHE A 60 1.18 -8.04 4.57
C PHE A 60 -0.12 -7.41 5.01
N ARG A 61 -0.89 -6.92 4.05
CA ARG A 61 -2.08 -6.11 4.33
C ARG A 61 -3.34 -6.74 3.78
N TYR A 62 -4.30 -7.04 4.65
CA TYR A 62 -5.67 -7.31 4.25
C TYR A 62 -6.39 -5.99 3.95
N MET A 63 -7.16 -5.97 2.86
CA MET A 63 -8.00 -4.85 2.47
C MET A 63 -9.45 -5.33 2.35
N GLY A 64 -10.31 -4.86 3.25
CA GLY A 64 -11.74 -5.12 3.20
C GLY A 64 -12.45 -4.32 2.12
N ALA A 65 -13.69 -4.73 1.81
CA ALA A 65 -14.58 -3.95 0.97
C ALA A 65 -14.85 -2.56 1.57
N ALA A 66 -15.18 -1.60 0.71
CA ALA A 66 -15.64 -0.29 1.16
C ALA A 66 -16.98 -0.43 1.89
N GLU A 67 -17.15 0.33 2.96
CA GLU A 67 -18.40 0.39 3.71
C GLU A 67 -19.50 1.03 2.85
N ALA A 68 -20.67 0.41 2.85
CA ALA A 68 -21.83 0.86 2.08
C ALA A 68 -22.62 1.91 2.87
N ASP A 69 -21.99 3.06 3.11
CA ASP A 69 -22.68 4.24 3.68
C ASP A 69 -22.73 5.35 2.62
N PRO A 70 -23.87 5.57 1.96
CA PRO A 70 -24.04 6.62 0.96
C PRO A 70 -23.89 8.04 1.53
N GLN A 71 -24.01 8.23 2.84
CA GLN A 71 -23.88 9.54 3.49
C GLN A 71 -22.42 9.85 3.86
N CYS A 72 -21.53 8.87 3.82
CA CYS A 72 -20.14 9.08 4.16
C CYS A 72 -19.44 9.88 3.05
N PRO A 73 -18.81 11.04 3.36
CA PRO A 73 -18.15 11.88 2.34
C PRO A 73 -16.84 11.28 1.84
N THR A 74 -16.39 10.16 2.40
CA THR A 74 -15.11 9.51 2.12
C THR A 74 -15.26 8.00 2.08
N ILE A 75 -14.38 7.31 1.36
CA ILE A 75 -14.40 5.85 1.34
C ILE A 75 -13.76 5.31 2.62
N VAL A 76 -14.57 4.65 3.45
CA VAL A 76 -14.09 3.93 4.65
C VAL A 76 -13.98 2.44 4.32
N ARG A 77 -12.90 1.80 4.78
CA ARG A 77 -12.69 0.36 4.64
C ARG A 77 -11.81 -0.17 5.75
N LYS A 78 -12.00 -1.44 6.12
CA LYS A 78 -11.13 -2.13 7.06
C LYS A 78 -9.78 -2.42 6.42
N SER A 79 -8.70 -2.09 7.14
CA SER A 79 -7.34 -2.44 6.77
C SER A 79 -6.64 -3.06 7.96
N ILE A 80 -6.03 -4.23 7.76
CA ILE A 80 -5.21 -4.90 8.77
C ILE A 80 -3.83 -5.08 8.14
N ASP A 81 -2.82 -4.50 8.76
CA ASP A 81 -1.44 -4.50 8.26
C ASP A 81 -0.52 -5.18 9.27
N SER A 82 0.34 -6.06 8.78
CA SER A 82 1.33 -6.77 9.58
C SER A 82 2.70 -6.69 8.94
N LEU A 83 3.72 -6.46 9.76
CA LEU A 83 5.12 -6.52 9.34
C LEU A 83 5.60 -7.96 9.45
N ILE A 84 5.98 -8.55 8.31
CA ILE A 84 6.40 -9.95 8.21
C ILE A 84 7.80 -10.03 7.60
N TYR A 85 8.63 -10.90 8.16
CA TYR A 85 9.90 -11.29 7.56
C TYR A 85 9.75 -12.65 6.86
N SER A 86 10.11 -12.75 5.58
CA SER A 86 10.12 -14.01 4.85
C SER A 86 11.15 -13.99 3.72
N SER A 87 11.98 -15.04 3.66
CA SER A 87 12.89 -15.30 2.55
C SER A 87 12.18 -15.83 1.30
N ASN A 88 10.96 -16.38 1.44
CA ASN A 88 10.16 -16.88 0.33
C ASN A 88 8.67 -16.51 0.48
N MET A 89 8.38 -15.22 0.35
CA MET A 89 7.02 -14.70 0.51
C MET A 89 6.05 -15.26 -0.56
N MET A 90 6.53 -15.52 -1.78
CA MET A 90 5.68 -16.01 -2.87
C MET A 90 5.18 -17.43 -2.61
N GLU A 91 6.03 -18.31 -2.10
CA GLU A 91 5.63 -19.66 -1.71
C GLU A 91 4.63 -19.64 -0.55
N PHE A 92 4.87 -18.77 0.45
CA PHE A 92 3.95 -18.59 1.58
C PHE A 92 2.54 -18.21 1.11
N VAL A 93 2.38 -17.16 0.28
CA VAL A 93 1.05 -16.75 -0.20
C VAL A 93 0.41 -17.78 -1.12
N LYS A 94 1.20 -18.47 -1.95
CA LYS A 94 0.68 -19.55 -2.80
C LYS A 94 0.14 -20.71 -1.95
N THR A 95 0.80 -21.01 -0.83
CA THR A 95 0.37 -22.05 0.11
C THR A 95 -0.93 -21.69 0.82
N LEU A 96 -1.21 -20.39 1.00
CA LEU A 96 -2.52 -19.89 1.46
C LEU A 96 -3.62 -19.96 0.40
N GLY A 97 -3.31 -20.38 -0.83
CA GLY A 97 -4.25 -20.43 -1.95
C GLY A 97 -4.50 -19.08 -2.63
N LEU A 98 -3.77 -18.03 -2.24
CA LEU A 98 -3.86 -16.71 -2.83
C LEU A 98 -3.29 -16.72 -4.26
N ARG A 99 -3.96 -16.05 -5.18
CA ARG A 99 -3.52 -15.88 -6.57
C ARG A 99 -3.18 -14.41 -6.82
N MET A 100 -2.05 -14.17 -7.47
CA MET A 100 -1.65 -12.81 -7.86
C MET A 100 -2.56 -12.30 -8.96
N ASP A 101 -3.10 -11.10 -8.77
CA ASP A 101 -3.90 -10.41 -9.78
C ASP A 101 -3.01 -9.49 -10.62
N TYR A 102 -2.20 -8.65 -9.97
CA TYR A 102 -1.26 -7.73 -10.61
C TYR A 102 -0.18 -7.24 -9.63
N GLU A 103 0.87 -6.65 -10.18
CA GLU A 103 1.94 -5.99 -9.42
C GLU A 103 2.31 -4.65 -10.05
N TYR A 104 2.85 -3.74 -9.24
CA TYR A 104 3.29 -2.43 -9.70
C TYR A 104 4.37 -1.82 -8.80
N LEU A 105 5.13 -0.89 -9.37
CA LEU A 105 6.08 -0.06 -8.64
C LEU A 105 5.50 1.33 -8.42
N THR A 106 5.63 1.85 -7.20
CA THR A 106 5.23 3.21 -6.84
C THR A 106 6.42 4.01 -6.34
N LYS A 107 6.46 5.28 -6.71
CA LYS A 107 7.45 6.25 -6.22
C LYS A 107 6.75 7.56 -5.94
N GLY A 108 7.17 8.25 -4.90
CA GLY A 108 6.58 9.54 -4.55
C GLY A 108 7.13 10.11 -3.26
N TYR A 109 6.37 11.04 -2.70
CA TYR A 109 6.69 11.74 -1.46
C TYR A 109 5.53 11.62 -0.48
N LEU A 110 5.85 11.37 0.78
CA LEU A 110 4.94 11.38 1.92
C LEU A 110 5.14 12.69 2.68
N PHE A 111 4.03 13.34 3.00
CA PHE A 111 3.94 14.52 3.86
C PHE A 111 2.96 14.19 5.00
N THR A 112 3.23 14.68 6.20
CA THR A 112 2.37 14.49 7.37
C THR A 112 1.69 15.80 7.76
N LYS A 113 0.52 15.71 8.39
CA LYS A 113 -0.21 16.85 8.95
C LYS A 113 -0.98 16.45 10.21
N GLY A 114 -0.46 16.82 11.37
CA GLY A 114 -1.00 16.43 12.66
C GLY A 114 -0.93 14.92 12.84
N ASN A 115 -2.10 14.28 12.99
CA ASN A 115 -2.21 12.84 13.20
C ASN A 115 -2.40 12.03 11.89
N ILE A 116 -2.20 12.67 10.74
CA ILE A 116 -2.44 12.10 9.41
C ILE A 116 -1.14 12.10 8.60
#